data_AF-A0A4S0N3T9-F1
#
_entry.id   AF-A0A4S0N3T9-F1
#
_cell.length_a   1.000
_cell.length_b   1.000
_cell.length_c   1.000
_cell.angle_alpha   90.00
_cell.angle_beta   90.00
_cell.angle_gamma   90.00
#
_symmetry.space_group_name_H-M   'P 1'
#
loop_
_entity.id
_entity.type
_entity.pdbx_description
1 polymer ?
#
loop_
_entity_poly.entity_id
_entity_poly.type
_entity_poly.pdbx_seq_one_letter_code
_entity_poly.pdbx_strand_id
1 'polypeptide(L)'
;MAKNGKAEHDKKINIALQGGGSHGAFSWGVLDRLLEDGRLEIAAVSGTSAGAMNAVALADGFVRGGVEGARKKLDDFWRAVASKGRFSPVQRMPWDIAWGN
;
A
#
# COMPACT_ATOMS: atom_id res chain seq x y z
N MET A 1 20.20 36.02 16.09
CA MET A 1 20.09 34.96 15.06
C MET A 1 18.95 34.04 15.48
N ALA A 2 17.82 34.12 14.77
CA ALA A 2 16.63 33.32 15.08
C ALA A 2 16.94 31.83 14.87
N LYS A 3 16.57 31.00 15.84
CA LYS A 3 16.55 29.54 15.69
C LYS A 3 15.50 29.22 14.63
N ASN A 4 15.92 28.84 13.42
CA ASN A 4 15.01 28.33 12.39
C ASN A 4 14.27 27.11 12.97
N GLY A 5 12.94 27.20 12.95
CA GLY A 5 12.02 26.26 13.58
C GLY A 5 12.30 24.83 13.11
N LYS A 6 12.41 23.92 14.08
CA LYS A 6 12.21 22.49 13.83
C LYS A 6 10.88 22.36 13.10
N ALA A 7 10.86 21.66 11.97
CA ALA A 7 9.63 21.30 11.28
C ALA A 7 8.59 20.82 12.31
N GLU A 8 7.43 21.48 12.35
CA GLU A 8 6.32 21.04 13.20
C GLU A 8 5.99 19.60 12.83
N HIS A 9 6.02 18.74 13.85
CA HIS A 9 5.67 17.31 13.85
C HIS A 9 4.92 16.77 12.63
N ASP A 10 5.42 15.68 12.05
CA ASP A 10 4.71 14.88 11.05
C ASP A 10 3.24 14.69 11.47
N LYS A 11 2.32 15.14 10.61
CA LYS A 11 0.90 15.13 10.97
C LYS A 11 0.44 13.68 11.12
N LYS A 12 0.02 13.32 12.34
CA LYS A 12 -0.52 11.99 12.61
C LYS A 12 -1.85 11.78 11.92
N ILE A 13 -1.96 10.68 11.17
CA ILE A 13 -3.17 10.27 10.49
C ILE A 13 -3.47 8.79 10.74
N ASN A 14 -4.74 8.43 10.65
CA ASN A 14 -5.20 7.05 10.61
C ASN A 14 -5.68 6.73 9.19
N ILE A 15 -5.36 5.56 8.68
CA ILE A 15 -5.72 5.14 7.32
C ILE A 15 -6.69 3.96 7.39
N ALA A 16 -7.82 4.07 6.70
CA ALA A 16 -8.76 2.97 6.48
C ALA A 16 -8.69 2.51 5.02
N LEU A 17 -8.38 1.24 4.80
CA LEU A 17 -8.16 0.65 3.49
C LEU A 17 -9.35 -0.20 3.07
N GLN A 18 -10.01 0.22 1.98
CA GLN A 18 -11.08 -0.55 1.37
C GLN A 18 -10.53 -1.86 0.78
N GLY A 19 -11.36 -2.91 0.76
CA GLY A 19 -11.09 -4.12 -0.01
C GLY A 19 -11.32 -3.95 -1.51
N GLY A 20 -10.91 -4.96 -2.27
CA GLY A 20 -11.07 -5.02 -3.73
C GLY A 20 -9.79 -5.44 -4.42
N GLY A 21 -9.89 -6.18 -5.53
CA GLY A 21 -8.74 -6.77 -6.24
C GLY A 21 -7.74 -5.73 -6.77
N SER A 22 -7.95 -5.23 -7.98
CA SER A 22 -7.09 -4.19 -8.59
C SER A 22 -7.09 -2.88 -7.79
N HIS A 23 -8.19 -2.55 -7.11
CA HIS A 23 -8.25 -1.41 -6.19
C HIS A 23 -7.25 -1.54 -5.04
N GLY A 24 -6.97 -2.75 -4.55
CA GLY A 24 -5.93 -2.97 -3.56
C GLY A 24 -4.53 -2.61 -4.09
N ALA A 25 -4.25 -2.90 -5.37
CA ALA A 25 -2.97 -2.57 -5.99
C ALA A 25 -2.81 -1.05 -6.16
N PHE A 26 -3.90 -0.36 -6.51
CA PHE A 26 -3.94 1.10 -6.50
C PHE A 26 -3.69 1.67 -5.09
N SER A 27 -4.35 1.13 -4.07
CA SER A 27 -4.13 1.54 -2.68
C SER A 27 -2.68 1.33 -2.23
N TRP A 28 -1.99 0.29 -2.73
CA TRP A 28 -0.56 0.13 -2.49
C TRP A 28 0.24 1.31 -3.04
N GLY A 29 0.04 1.70 -4.30
CA GLY A 29 0.74 2.85 -4.89
C GLY A 29 0.49 4.15 -4.11
N VAL A 30 -0.72 4.35 -3.60
CA VAL A 30 -1.05 5.48 -2.72
C VAL A 30 -0.27 5.40 -1.40
N LEU A 31 -0.25 4.24 -0.74
CA LEU A 31 0.50 4.04 0.51
C LEU A 31 2.00 4.26 0.31
N ASP A 32 2.56 3.75 -0.78
CA ASP A 32 3.96 3.96 -1.15
C ASP A 32 4.25 5.46 -1.27
N ARG A 33 3.44 6.21 -2.02
CA ARG A 33 3.65 7.66 -2.19
C ARG A 33 3.47 8.45 -0.89
N LEU A 34 2.54 8.07 -0.01
CA LEU A 34 2.36 8.70 1.30
C LEU A 34 3.58 8.47 2.21
N LEU A 35 4.14 7.26 2.18
CA LEU A 35 5.36 6.92 2.91
C LEU A 35 6.58 7.70 2.39
N GLU A 36 6.71 7.84 1.07
CA GLU A 36 7.76 8.65 0.42
C GLU A 36 7.72 10.11 0.84
N ASP A 37 6.49 10.63 0.99
CA ASP A 37 6.22 12.05 1.17
C ASP A 37 6.82 12.62 2.45
N GLY A 38 6.94 11.77 3.49
CA GLY A 38 7.57 12.10 4.76
C GLY A 38 6.85 13.13 5.63
N ARG A 39 5.80 13.83 5.14
CA ARG A 39 5.08 14.86 5.91
C ARG A 39 4.04 14.30 6.88
N LEU A 40 3.74 13.00 6.81
CA LEU A 40 2.65 12.35 7.52
C LEU A 40 3.18 11.17 8.35
N GLU A 41 2.69 11.04 9.58
CA GLU A 41 2.94 9.87 10.43
C GLU A 41 1.68 8.99 10.44
N ILE A 42 1.81 7.74 10.00
CA ILE A 42 0.70 6.77 10.06
C ILE A 42 0.62 6.21 11.49
N ALA A 43 -0.34 6.71 12.27
CA ALA A 43 -0.54 6.30 13.66
C ALA A 43 -1.31 4.98 13.78
N ALA A 44 -2.25 4.74 12.87
CA ALA A 44 -2.99 3.48 12.79
C ALA A 44 -3.43 3.16 11.36
N VAL A 45 -3.58 1.88 11.07
CA VAL A 45 -4.11 1.38 9.81
C VAL A 45 -5.17 0.31 10.07
N SER A 46 -6.26 0.35 9.33
CA SER A 46 -7.27 -0.70 9.29
C SER A 46 -7.61 -1.05 7.84
N GLY A 47 -8.17 -2.23 7.61
CA GLY A 47 -8.64 -2.58 6.27
C GLY A 47 -9.39 -3.90 6.23
N THR A 48 -10.07 -4.13 5.11
CA THR A 48 -10.87 -5.34 4.84
C THR A 48 -10.39 -6.01 3.56
N SER A 49 -10.34 -7.35 3.51
CA SER A 49 -9.93 -8.12 2.32
C SER A 49 -8.54 -7.67 1.79
N ALA A 50 -8.40 -7.29 0.52
CA ALA A 50 -7.15 -6.76 -0.03
C ALA A 50 -6.60 -5.55 0.75
N GLY A 51 -7.48 -4.71 1.31
CA GLY A 51 -7.10 -3.62 2.21
C GLY A 51 -6.50 -4.12 3.52
N ALA A 52 -7.00 -5.23 4.07
CA ALA A 52 -6.41 -5.87 5.25
C ALA A 52 -5.01 -6.43 4.94
N MET A 53 -4.82 -6.99 3.75
CA MET A 53 -3.51 -7.48 3.30
C MET A 53 -2.49 -6.33 3.19
N ASN A 54 -2.91 -5.19 2.62
CA ASN A 54 -2.10 -3.97 2.59
C ASN A 54 -1.78 -3.47 4.00
N ALA A 55 -2.75 -3.43 4.91
CA ALA A 55 -2.53 -3.01 6.30
C ALA A 55 -1.49 -3.87 7.01
N VAL A 56 -1.57 -5.20 6.85
CA VAL A 56 -0.61 -6.16 7.45
C VAL A 56 0.76 -6.03 6.81
N ALA A 57 0.86 -5.94 5.47
CA ALA A 57 2.14 -5.77 4.78
C ALA A 57 2.83 -4.45 5.15
N LEU A 58 2.06 -3.36 5.23
CA LEU A 58 2.53 -2.06 5.70
C LEU A 58 3.11 -2.18 7.12
N ALA A 59 2.34 -2.72 8.07
CA ALA A 59 2.75 -2.84 9.47
C ALA A 59 3.96 -3.77 9.65
N ASP A 60 3.98 -4.94 9.02
CA ASP A 60 5.12 -5.89 9.10
C ASP A 60 6.40 -5.26 8.53
N GLY A 61 6.31 -4.61 7.37
CA GLY A 61 7.45 -3.92 6.77
C GLY A 61 7.93 -2.76 7.64
N PHE A 62 7.01 -1.99 8.22
CA PHE A 62 7.32 -0.86 9.09
C PHE A 62 8.06 -1.30 10.36
N VAL A 63 7.60 -2.37 11.01
CA VAL A 63 8.26 -2.94 12.20
C VAL A 63 9.68 -3.42 11.88
N ARG A 64 9.92 -3.95 10.67
CA ARG A 64 11.22 -4.51 10.28
C ARG A 64 12.24 -3.48 9.81
N GLY A 65 11.79 -2.37 9.22
CA GLY A 65 12.70 -1.43 8.55
C GLY A 65 12.17 -0.02 8.40
N GLY A 66 11.20 0.39 9.22
CA GLY A 66 10.56 1.70 9.14
C GLY A 66 9.89 1.94 7.78
N VAL A 67 9.90 3.19 7.34
CA VAL A 67 9.29 3.64 6.08
C VAL A 67 9.76 2.81 4.88
N GLU A 68 11.07 2.60 4.74
CA GLU A 68 11.63 1.80 3.64
C GLU A 68 11.24 0.32 3.72
N GLY A 69 11.23 -0.25 4.92
CA GLY A 69 10.74 -1.61 5.14
C GLY A 69 9.28 -1.79 4.74
N ALA A 70 8.44 -0.80 5.06
CA ALA A 70 7.02 -0.77 4.68
C ALA A 70 6.82 -0.70 3.16
N ARG A 71 7.51 0.22 2.48
CA ARG A 71 7.50 0.36 1.02
C ARG A 71 7.93 -0.94 0.35
N LYS A 72 9.05 -1.51 0.79
CA LYS A 72 9.56 -2.78 0.26
C LYS A 72 8.56 -3.93 0.46
N LYS A 73 7.98 -4.08 1.65
CA LYS A 73 7.06 -5.19 1.94
C LYS A 73 5.79 -5.12 1.10
N LEU A 74 5.27 -3.91 0.87
CA LEU A 74 4.12 -3.70 0.00
C LEU A 74 4.46 -4.05 -1.47
N ASP A 75 5.62 -3.64 -1.97
CA ASP A 75 6.09 -4.00 -3.32
C ASP A 75 6.27 -5.51 -3.47
N ASP A 76 6.97 -6.15 -2.55
CA ASP A 76 7.15 -7.61 -2.53
C ASP A 76 5.80 -8.34 -2.57
N PHE A 77 4.83 -7.88 -1.76
CA PHE A 77 3.50 -8.47 -1.69
C PHE A 77 2.77 -8.39 -3.03
N TRP A 78 2.68 -7.20 -3.64
CA TRP A 78 1.93 -7.04 -4.89
C TRP A 78 2.63 -7.66 -6.09
N ARG A 79 3.97 -7.68 -6.12
CA ARG A 79 4.71 -8.47 -7.12
C ARG A 79 4.40 -9.96 -7.02
N ALA A 80 4.31 -10.50 -5.80
CA ALA A 80 3.94 -11.89 -5.57
C ALA A 80 2.47 -12.18 -5.98
N VAL A 81 1.56 -11.24 -5.72
CA VAL A 81 0.16 -11.34 -6.20
C VAL A 81 0.11 -11.33 -7.72
N ALA A 82 0.82 -10.39 -8.38
CA ALA A 82 0.88 -10.31 -9.83
C ALA A 82 1.51 -11.57 -10.46
N SER A 83 2.59 -12.08 -9.89
CA SER A 83 3.23 -13.30 -10.39
C SER A 83 2.30 -14.51 -10.27
N LYS A 84 1.55 -14.64 -9.18
CA LYS A 84 0.57 -15.73 -9.00
C LYS A 84 -0.65 -15.57 -9.90
N GLY A 85 -1.13 -14.35 -10.12
CA GLY A 85 -2.23 -14.05 -11.04
C GLY A 85 -1.94 -14.48 -12.48
N ARG A 86 -0.68 -14.34 -12.94
CA ARG A 86 -0.25 -14.80 -14.28
C ARG A 86 -0.41 -16.31 -14.51
N PHE A 87 -0.43 -17.11 -13.45
CA PHE A 87 -0.57 -18.57 -13.53
C PHE A 87 -1.95 -19.05 -13.06
N SER A 88 -2.89 -18.13 -12.80
CA SER A 88 -4.25 -18.49 -12.42
C SER A 88 -4.96 -19.24 -13.56
N PRO A 89 -5.63 -20.38 -13.30
CA PRO A 89 -6.47 -21.04 -14.29
C PRO A 89 -7.77 -20.25 -14.57
N VAL A 90 -8.11 -19.30 -13.69
CA VAL A 90 -9.15 -18.28 -13.93
C VAL A 90 -8.46 -17.08 -14.58
N GLN A 91 -8.45 -17.05 -15.90
CA GLN A 91 -8.03 -15.91 -16.71
C GLN A 91 -9.25 -15.14 -17.19
N ARG A 92 -9.07 -13.85 -17.52
CA ARG A 92 -10.07 -13.13 -18.31
C ARG A 92 -10.28 -13.87 -19.61
N MET A 93 -11.53 -14.11 -19.95
CA MET A 93 -11.82 -14.80 -21.19
C MET A 93 -11.55 -13.84 -22.37
N PRO A 94 -11.30 -14.35 -23.59
CA PRO A 94 -11.06 -13.51 -24.76
C PRO A 94 -12.14 -12.45 -25.00
N TRP A 95 -13.40 -12.74 -24.64
CA TRP A 95 -14.52 -11.80 -24.72
C TRP A 95 -14.48 -10.72 -23.63
N ASP A 96 -14.03 -11.04 -22.42
CA ASP A 96 -13.85 -10.05 -21.35
C ASP A 96 -12.78 -9.02 -21.76
N ILE A 97 -11.69 -9.48 -22.38
CA ILE A 97 -10.61 -8.63 -22.90
C ILE A 97 -11.09 -7.75 -24.07
N ALA A 98 -11.86 -8.32 -25.01
CA ALA A 98 -12.34 -7.58 -26.19
C ALA A 98 -13.32 -6.45 -25.82
N TRP A 99 -14.07 -6.61 -24.73
CA TRP A 99 -15.05 -5.62 -24.26
C TRP A 99 -14.61 -4.81 -23.02
N GLY A 100 -13.39 -5.03 -22.52
CA GLY A 100 -12.79 -4.21 -21.45
C GLY A 100 -13.28 -4.52 -20.04
N ASN A 101 -13.78 -5.73 -19.77
CA ASN A 101 -14.14 -6.19 -18.42
C ASN A 101 -13.14 -7.25 -17.90
#